data_AF-A0A2A4JCP9-F1
#
_entry.id   AF-A0A2A4JCP9-F1
#
_cell.length_a   1.000
_cell.length_b   1.000
_cell.length_c   1.000
_cell.angle_alpha   90.00
_cell.angle_beta   90.00
_cell.angle_gamma   90.00
#
_symmetry.space_group_name_H-M   'P 1'
#
loop_
_entity.id
_entity.type
_entity.pdbx_description
1 polymer ?
#
loop_
_entity_poly.entity_id
_entity_poly.type
_entity_poly.pdbx_seq_one_letter_code
_entity_poly.pdbx_strand_id
1 'polypeptide(L)'
;MISVSSIVVVACALALGVQGQTACREAQHNIVPTNHPVKLQPVYLQPYVADWNVNIPPIPECVNGISGEHAIVCDNDLPPQANFVNDNNLVVHRTGNLAGTGTVYITVYCRD
;
A
#
# COMPACT_ATOMS: atom_id res chain seq x y z
N MET A 1 41.15 -1.42 44.09
CA MET A 1 40.32 -0.55 43.22
C MET A 1 40.20 -1.24 41.87
N ILE A 2 39.05 -1.82 41.55
CA ILE A 2 38.76 -2.39 40.23
C ILE A 2 37.39 -1.83 39.85
N SER A 3 37.39 -0.81 39.02
CA SER A 3 36.18 -0.18 38.50
C SER A 3 35.76 -0.95 37.26
N VAL A 4 34.69 -1.74 37.36
CA VAL A 4 34.11 -2.43 36.21
C VAL A 4 33.24 -1.40 35.49
N SER A 5 33.74 -0.87 34.39
CA SER A 5 32.99 0.05 33.52
C SER A 5 31.99 -0.74 32.69
N SER A 6 30.72 -0.74 33.10
CA SER A 6 29.63 -1.31 32.32
C SER A 6 29.27 -0.37 31.17
N ILE A 7 29.74 -0.68 29.96
CA ILE A 7 29.23 -0.05 28.74
C ILE A 7 28.01 -0.86 28.29
N VAL A 8 26.82 -0.38 28.65
CA VAL A 8 25.57 -0.87 28.07
C VAL A 8 25.43 -0.21 26.70
N VAL A 9 25.82 -0.93 25.64
CA VAL A 9 25.49 -0.55 24.27
C VAL A 9 24.01 -0.85 24.09
N VAL A 10 23.16 0.17 24.32
CA VAL A 10 21.77 0.13 23.89
C VAL A 10 21.80 0.10 22.37
N ALA A 11 21.68 -1.10 21.80
CA ALA A 11 21.49 -1.30 20.38
C ALA A 11 20.20 -0.56 20.00
N CYS A 12 20.37 0.58 19.33
CA CYS A 12 19.27 1.31 18.74
C CYS A 12 18.61 0.37 17.72
N ALA A 13 17.45 -0.19 18.06
CA ALA A 13 16.67 -0.97 17.15
C ALA A 13 16.37 -0.09 15.93
N LEU A 14 16.94 -0.47 14.79
CA LEU A 14 16.56 0.05 13.48
C LEU A 14 15.16 -0.48 13.17
N ALA A 15 14.15 0.06 13.86
CA ALA A 15 12.83 0.14 13.30
C ALA A 15 12.94 1.16 12.17
N LEU A 16 13.18 0.67 10.95
CA LEU A 16 12.89 1.42 9.74
C LEU A 16 11.36 1.57 9.65
N GLY A 17 10.81 2.34 10.57
CA GLY A 17 9.47 2.86 10.47
C GLY A 17 9.47 3.78 9.28
N VAL A 18 8.75 3.39 8.24
CA VAL A 18 8.33 4.25 7.15
C VAL A 18 7.68 5.48 7.81
N GLN A 19 8.43 6.57 7.90
CA GLN A 19 7.96 7.79 8.55
C GLN A 19 6.80 8.34 7.72
N GLY A 20 5.59 8.25 8.27
CA GLY A 20 4.39 8.89 7.74
C GLY A 20 3.18 7.97 7.73
N GLN A 21 3.29 6.81 7.07
CA GLN A 21 2.13 5.96 6.79
C GLN A 21 2.17 4.68 7.62
N THR A 22 1.52 4.70 8.78
CA THR A 22 1.53 3.62 9.77
C THR A 22 0.34 2.68 9.65
N ALA A 23 -0.69 3.06 8.89
CA ALA A 23 -1.96 2.38 8.87
C ALA A 23 -2.35 1.95 7.44
N CYS A 24 -2.10 0.68 7.14
CA CYS A 24 -2.35 0.12 5.80
C CYS A 24 -3.46 -0.94 5.81
N ARG A 25 -4.14 -1.05 4.67
CA ARG A 25 -5.13 -2.09 4.39
C ARG A 25 -4.88 -2.67 3.00
N GLU A 26 -5.00 -3.97 2.90
CA GLU A 26 -4.93 -4.67 1.62
C GLU A 26 -6.32 -4.90 1.04
N ALA A 27 -6.41 -4.82 -0.29
CA ALA A 27 -7.54 -5.25 -1.08
C ALA A 27 -7.04 -6.16 -2.20
N GLN A 28 -7.84 -7.16 -2.55
CA GLN A 28 -7.54 -8.07 -3.64
C GLN A 28 -8.78 -8.25 -4.51
N HIS A 29 -8.56 -8.38 -5.80
CA HIS A 29 -9.57 -8.80 -6.76
C HIS A 29 -9.02 -9.97 -7.59
N ASN A 30 -9.90 -10.93 -7.86
CA ASN A 30 -9.57 -12.18 -8.56
C ASN A 30 -8.39 -12.95 -7.93
N ILE A 31 -7.83 -13.89 -8.71
CA ILE A 31 -6.74 -14.76 -8.26
C ILE A 31 -5.44 -13.98 -8.42
N VAL A 32 -4.69 -13.86 -7.33
CA VAL A 32 -3.34 -13.28 -7.35
C VAL A 32 -2.33 -14.43 -7.43
N PRO A 33 -1.82 -14.78 -8.63
CA PRO A 33 -0.78 -15.78 -8.75
C PRO A 33 0.59 -15.20 -8.36
N THR A 34 1.61 -16.05 -8.29
CA THR A 34 2.97 -15.62 -7.96
C THR A 34 3.79 -15.17 -9.17
N ASN A 35 3.30 -15.38 -10.40
CA ASN A 35 3.96 -15.03 -11.66
C ASN A 35 3.41 -13.74 -12.28
N HIS A 36 4.23 -13.14 -13.17
CA HIS A 36 3.94 -11.94 -13.95
C HIS A 36 3.36 -10.73 -13.19
N PRO A 37 3.95 -10.29 -12.06
CA PRO A 37 3.51 -9.08 -11.37
C PRO A 37 3.97 -7.82 -12.11
N VAL A 38 3.03 -6.90 -12.35
CA VAL A 38 3.27 -5.56 -12.88
C VAL A 38 2.92 -4.55 -11.79
N LYS A 39 3.94 -3.88 -11.25
CA LYS A 39 3.77 -2.83 -10.24
C LYS A 39 3.46 -1.50 -10.92
N LEU A 40 2.34 -0.90 -10.57
CA LEU A 40 1.95 0.40 -11.09
C LEU A 40 2.60 1.52 -10.30
N GLN A 41 2.59 2.72 -10.89
CA GLN A 41 3.01 3.91 -10.16
C GLN A 41 2.08 4.16 -8.96
N PRO A 42 2.62 4.55 -7.80
CA PRO A 42 1.79 4.87 -6.64
C PRO A 42 0.81 6.00 -6.95
N VAL A 43 -0.41 5.88 -6.42
CA VAL A 43 -1.41 6.95 -6.48
C VAL A 43 -1.46 7.65 -5.13
N TYR A 44 -1.34 8.97 -5.12
CA TYR A 44 -1.35 9.79 -3.92
C TYR A 44 -2.74 10.38 -3.67
N LEU A 45 -3.29 10.14 -2.48
CA LEU A 45 -4.60 10.59 -2.05
C LEU A 45 -4.44 11.92 -1.31
N GLN A 46 -5.03 12.99 -1.84
CA GLN A 46 -4.88 14.34 -1.28
C GLN A 46 -5.46 14.45 0.13
N PRO A 47 -4.88 15.29 1.01
CA PRO A 47 -5.44 15.60 2.32
C PRO A 47 -6.90 16.06 2.26
N TYR A 48 -7.64 15.77 3.33
CA TYR A 48 -9.03 16.19 3.56
C TYR A 48 -10.08 15.67 2.56
N VAL A 49 -9.73 14.68 1.74
CA VAL A 49 -10.66 13.97 0.86
C VAL A 49 -10.80 12.53 1.34
N ALA A 50 -12.01 12.14 1.74
CA ALA A 50 -12.29 10.81 2.29
C ALA A 50 -12.40 9.74 1.19
N ASP A 51 -13.21 10.01 0.15
CA ASP A 51 -13.57 9.02 -0.85
C ASP A 51 -12.79 9.21 -2.15
N TRP A 52 -12.23 8.11 -2.65
CA TRP A 52 -11.43 8.06 -3.85
C TRP A 52 -11.87 6.92 -4.75
N ASN A 53 -11.87 7.20 -6.05
CA ASN A 53 -11.94 6.21 -7.09
C ASN A 53 -10.58 6.20 -7.80
N VAL A 54 -9.87 5.09 -7.67
CA VAL A 54 -8.55 4.90 -8.25
C VAL A 54 -8.70 4.04 -9.51
N ASN A 55 -8.52 4.68 -10.66
CA ASN A 55 -8.58 4.02 -11.95
C ASN A 55 -7.25 3.30 -12.24
N ILE A 56 -7.34 2.01 -12.53
CA ILE A 56 -6.21 1.22 -13.03
C ILE A 56 -6.18 1.38 -14.56
N PRO A 57 -5.09 1.93 -15.13
CA PRO A 57 -4.98 2.07 -16.57
C PRO A 57 -4.85 0.70 -17.25
N PRO A 58 -5.10 0.61 -18.57
CA PRO A 58 -4.74 -0.57 -19.33
C PRO A 58 -3.26 -0.91 -19.15
N ILE A 59 -2.94 -2.19 -19.00
CA ILE A 59 -1.57 -2.70 -18.77
C ILE A 59 -1.08 -3.38 -20.06
N PRO A 60 -0.23 -2.71 -20.86
CA PRO A 60 0.22 -3.23 -22.16
C PRO A 60 0.96 -4.57 -22.04
N GLU A 61 1.59 -4.84 -20.90
CA GLU A 61 2.30 -6.09 -20.62
C GLU A 61 1.35 -7.29 -20.47
N CYS A 62 0.08 -7.06 -20.08
CA CYS A 62 -0.92 -8.11 -19.91
C CYS A 62 -1.66 -8.41 -21.22
N VAL A 63 -0.95 -8.87 -22.24
CA VAL A 63 -1.51 -9.17 -23.57
C VAL A 63 -2.63 -10.22 -23.55
N ASN A 64 -2.56 -11.17 -22.61
CA ASN A 64 -3.55 -12.24 -22.43
C ASN A 64 -4.61 -11.90 -21.35
N GLY A 65 -4.63 -10.64 -20.90
CA GLY A 65 -5.55 -10.13 -19.88
C GLY A 65 -5.02 -10.23 -18.45
N ILE A 66 -5.83 -9.73 -17.52
CA ILE A 66 -5.50 -9.68 -16.09
C ILE A 66 -6.03 -10.94 -15.39
N SER A 67 -5.19 -11.52 -14.54
CA SER A 67 -5.50 -12.68 -13.68
C SER A 67 -6.02 -12.23 -12.31
N GLY A 68 -5.42 -11.17 -11.77
CA GLY A 68 -5.93 -10.47 -10.60
C GLY A 68 -5.13 -9.24 -10.21
N GLU A 69 -5.61 -8.58 -9.17
CA GLU A 69 -5.16 -7.29 -8.71
C GLU A 69 -4.97 -7.31 -7.19
N HIS A 70 -3.88 -6.71 -6.73
CA HIS A 70 -3.60 -6.50 -5.31
C HIS A 70 -3.30 -5.04 -5.07
N ALA A 71 -3.98 -4.44 -4.11
CA ALA A 71 -3.73 -3.08 -3.68
C ALA A 71 -3.36 -3.03 -2.19
N ILE A 72 -2.37 -2.21 -1.88
CA ILE A 72 -2.03 -1.83 -0.51
C ILE A 72 -2.32 -0.34 -0.39
N VAL A 73 -3.27 0.01 0.45
CA VAL A 73 -3.69 1.40 0.69
C VAL A 73 -3.24 1.79 2.08
N CYS A 74 -2.44 2.85 2.17
CA CYS A 74 -1.90 3.33 3.43
C CYS A 74 -2.32 4.77 3.71
N ASP A 75 -2.59 5.06 4.97
CA ASP A 75 -2.79 6.40 5.50
C ASP A 75 -1.89 6.66 6.72
N ASN A 76 -1.91 7.90 7.20
CA ASN A 76 -1.00 8.37 8.25
C ASN A 76 -1.55 8.16 9.67
N ASP A 77 -2.85 7.87 9.80
CA ASP A 77 -3.55 7.80 11.08
C ASP A 77 -4.31 6.49 11.28
N LEU A 78 -5.33 6.21 10.47
CA LEU A 78 -6.18 5.04 10.58
C LEU A 78 -6.21 4.24 9.28
N PRO A 79 -6.34 2.91 9.35
CA PRO A 79 -6.33 2.09 8.15
C PRO A 79 -7.56 2.42 7.29
N PRO A 80 -7.37 2.74 6.01
CA PRO A 80 -8.48 3.01 5.11
C PRO A 80 -9.26 1.74 4.80
N GLN A 81 -10.46 1.89 4.27
CA GLN A 81 -11.20 0.81 3.63
C GLN A 81 -10.92 0.85 2.13
N ALA A 82 -10.71 -0.30 1.51
CA ALA A 82 -10.41 -0.40 0.09
C ALA A 82 -11.08 -1.65 -0.48
N ASN A 83 -11.79 -1.49 -1.59
CA ASN A 83 -12.44 -2.60 -2.28
C ASN A 83 -12.38 -2.37 -3.79
N PHE A 84 -12.06 -3.42 -4.54
CA PHE A 84 -12.17 -3.39 -5.99
C PHE A 84 -13.64 -3.54 -6.39
N VAL A 85 -14.06 -2.68 -7.32
CA VAL A 85 -15.39 -2.77 -7.96
C VAL A 85 -15.31 -3.67 -9.19
N ASN A 86 -14.18 -3.61 -9.89
CA ASN A 86 -13.82 -4.43 -11.05
C ASN A 86 -12.30 -4.31 -11.28
N ASP A 87 -11.80 -4.99 -12.32
CA ASP A 87 -10.39 -5.02 -12.74
C ASP A 87 -9.75 -3.64 -12.98
N ASN A 88 -10.56 -2.60 -13.20
CA ASN A 88 -10.10 -1.27 -13.54
C ASN A 88 -10.34 -0.21 -12.45
N ASN A 89 -10.98 -0.57 -11.35
CA ASN A 89 -11.44 0.41 -10.38
C ASN A 89 -11.33 -0.10 -8.94
N LEU A 90 -10.52 0.62 -8.15
CA LEU A 90 -10.43 0.49 -6.71
C LEU A 90 -11.11 1.69 -6.05
N VAL A 91 -12.12 1.41 -5.22
CA VAL A 91 -12.71 2.43 -4.34
C VAL A 91 -12.00 2.41 -3.01
N VAL A 92 -11.58 3.59 -2.55
CA VAL A 92 -10.92 3.79 -1.26
C VAL A 92 -11.73 4.78 -0.44
N HIS A 93 -12.01 4.40 0.80
CA HIS A 93 -12.58 5.27 1.83
C HIS A 93 -11.55 5.46 2.95
N ARG A 94 -10.96 6.65 3.00
CA ARG A 94 -10.01 7.05 4.03
C ARG A 94 -10.77 7.39 5.32
N THR A 95 -10.18 7.06 6.46
CA THR A 95 -10.80 7.28 7.79
C THR A 95 -9.91 8.15 8.67
N GLY A 96 -10.44 8.66 9.78
CA GLY A 96 -9.66 9.48 10.72
C GLY A 96 -9.66 10.98 10.41
N ASN A 97 -8.52 11.63 10.61
CA ASN A 97 -8.30 13.07 10.50
C ASN A 97 -8.01 13.52 9.05
N LEU A 98 -7.59 12.60 8.17
CA LEU A 98 -7.35 12.86 6.73
C LEU A 98 -6.33 13.98 6.41
N ALA A 99 -5.64 14.54 7.41
CA ALA A 99 -4.80 15.73 7.26
C ALA A 99 -3.50 15.47 6.50
N GLY A 100 -3.08 14.20 6.40
CA GLY A 100 -1.92 13.80 5.59
C GLY A 100 -2.31 13.23 4.23
N THR A 101 -1.30 12.90 3.43
CA THR A 101 -1.46 12.26 2.13
C THR A 101 -1.55 10.73 2.30
N GLY A 102 -2.57 10.11 1.73
CA GLY A 102 -2.64 8.64 1.62
C GLY A 102 -1.88 8.15 0.39
N THR A 103 -1.48 6.89 0.36
CA THR A 103 -0.84 6.28 -0.83
C THR A 103 -1.48 4.95 -1.15
N VAL A 104 -1.69 4.70 -2.44
CA VAL A 104 -2.18 3.43 -2.97
C VAL A 104 -1.09 2.82 -3.83
N TYR A 105 -0.68 1.60 -3.48
CA TYR A 105 0.22 0.78 -4.28
C TYR A 105 -0.59 -0.32 -4.94
N ILE A 106 -0.53 -0.44 -6.26
CA ILE A 106 -1.27 -1.45 -7.01
C ILE A 106 -0.29 -2.36 -7.73
N THR A 107 -0.50 -3.67 -7.59
CA THR A 107 0.16 -4.71 -8.36
C THR A 107 -0.91 -5.45 -9.16
N VAL A 108 -0.71 -5.52 -10.47
CA VAL A 108 -1.56 -6.29 -11.39
C VAL A 108 -0.82 -7.55 -11.78
N TYR A 109 -1.53 -8.68 -11.88
CA TYR A 109 -0.95 -9.97 -12.25
C TYR A 109 -1.51 -10.38 -13.61
N CYS A 110 -0.64 -10.50 -14.61
CA CYS A 110 -1.06 -10.88 -15.96
C CYS A 110 -1.34 -12.38 -16.05
N ARG A 111 -2.23 -12.78 -16.96
CA ARG A 111 -2.38 -14.19 -17.36
C ARG A 111 -1.21 -14.60 -18.25
N ASP A 112 -0.85 -15.88 -18.15
CA ASP A 112 0.09 -16.54 -19.06
C ASP A 112 -0.47 -16.59 -20.50
#